data_AF-A0A0Q4UU08-F1
#
_entry.id   AF-A0A0Q4UU08-F1
#
_cell.length_a   1.000
_cell.length_b   1.000
_cell.length_c   1.000
_cell.angle_alpha   90.00
_cell.angle_beta   90.00
_cell.angle_gamma   90.00
#
_symmetry.space_group_name_H-M   'P 1'
#
loop_
_entity.id
_entity.type
_entity.pdbx_description
1 polymer ?
#
loop_
_entity_poly.entity_id
_entity_poly.type
_entity_poly.pdbx_seq_one_letter_code
_entity_poly.pdbx_strand_id
1 'polypeptide(L)'
;MSGYVFHTLEAALRSVGSTETFEDVLILTVNLGEDADTVGAVTGQLAGALYGASAIPERWLRPLAWRERIVDLADALAAKA
;
A
#
# COMPACT_ATOMS: atom_id res chain seq x y z
N MET A 1 -1.65 -25.36 5.30
CA MET A 1 -0.78 -24.17 5.40
C MET A 1 -0.60 -23.60 3.99
N SER A 2 -1.61 -22.87 3.50
CA SER A 2 -1.69 -22.28 2.14
C SER A 2 -2.51 -20.98 2.12
N GLY A 3 -3.01 -20.54 3.29
CA GLY A 3 -4.00 -19.46 3.37
C GLY A 3 -3.41 -18.05 3.43
N TYR A 4 -2.14 -17.89 3.80
CA TYR A 4 -1.62 -16.57 4.16
C TYR A 4 -1.55 -15.60 2.98
N VAL A 5 -0.98 -16.03 1.85
CA VAL A 5 -0.86 -15.19 0.64
C VAL A 5 -2.21 -14.95 -0.02
N PHE A 6 -3.08 -15.97 -0.07
CA PHE A 6 -4.39 -15.87 -0.69
C PHE A 6 -5.32 -14.97 0.13
N HIS A 7 -5.31 -15.08 1.47
CA HIS A 7 -6.07 -14.19 2.34
C HIS A 7 -5.50 -12.77 2.35
N THR A 8 -4.17 -12.61 2.28
CA THR A 8 -3.53 -11.29 2.15
C THR A 8 -3.96 -10.59 0.86
N LEU A 9 -3.92 -11.30 -0.27
CA LEU A 9 -4.33 -10.75 -1.56
C LEU A 9 -5.84 -10.50 -1.63
N GLU A 10 -6.65 -11.44 -1.14
CA GLU A 10 -8.11 -11.30 -1.10
C GLU A 10 -8.55 -10.13 -0.22
N ALA A 11 -7.94 -9.97 0.96
CA ALA A 11 -8.21 -8.84 1.86
C ALA A 11 -7.78 -7.51 1.22
N ALA A 12 -6.63 -7.47 0.55
CA ALA A 12 -6.17 -6.29 -0.18
C ALA A 12 -7.14 -5.92 -1.31
N LEU A 13 -7.54 -6.89 -2.13
CA LEU A 13 -8.47 -6.68 -3.25
C LEU A 13 -9.88 -6.25 -2.77
N ARG A 14 -10.40 -6.87 -1.71
CA ARG A 14 -11.70 -6.47 -1.12
C ARG A 14 -11.65 -5.06 -0.56
N SER A 15 -10.56 -4.67 0.10
CA SER A 15 -10.40 -3.34 0.70
C SER A 15 -10.32 -2.25 -0.38
N VAL A 16 -9.60 -2.52 -1.48
CA VAL A 16 -9.54 -1.63 -2.65
C VAL A 16 -10.90 -1.50 -3.34
N GLY A 17 -11.70 -2.57 -3.38
CA GLY A 17 -13.04 -2.53 -3.98
C GLY A 17 -14.13 -1.85 -3.13
N SER A 18 -13.86 -1.59 -1.84
CA SER A 18 -14.85 -1.07 -0.88
C SER A 18 -14.55 0.32 -0.32
N THR A 19 -13.49 0.99 -0.79
CA THR A 19 -13.06 2.29 -0.25
C THR A 19 -12.68 3.25 -1.38
N GLU A 20 -12.79 4.55 -1.11
CA GLU A 20 -12.64 5.60 -2.13
C GLU A 20 -11.27 6.30 -2.08
N THR A 21 -10.48 6.08 -1.01
CA THR A 21 -9.19 6.76 -0.79
C THR A 21 -8.09 5.80 -0.36
N PHE A 22 -6.84 6.10 -0.73
CA PHE A 22 -5.66 5.34 -0.29
C PHE A 22 -5.61 5.17 1.24
N GLU A 23 -5.93 6.24 1.96
CA GLU A 23 -5.90 6.26 3.41
C GLU A 23 -6.89 5.25 4.02
N ASP A 24 -8.13 5.24 3.54
CA ASP A 24 -9.18 4.36 4.05
C ASP A 24 -8.85 2.89 3.79
N VAL A 25 -8.35 2.55 2.60
CA VAL A 25 -7.92 1.19 2.26
C VAL A 25 -6.87 0.71 3.26
N LEU A 26 -5.84 1.54 3.52
CA LEU A 26 -4.70 1.16 4.34
C LEU A 26 -5.09 1.04 5.80
N ILE A 27 -5.87 2.01 6.33
CA ILE A 27 -6.38 1.95 7.71
C ILE A 27 -7.24 0.71 7.92
N LEU A 28 -8.15 0.40 6.99
CA LEU A 28 -8.99 -0.80 7.08
C LEU A 28 -8.13 -2.07 7.13
N THR A 29 -7.16 -2.15 6.23
CA THR A 29 -6.31 -3.34 6.06
C THR A 29 -5.44 -3.61 7.29
N VAL A 30 -4.74 -2.60 7.81
CA VAL A 30 -3.81 -2.80 8.94
C VAL A 30 -4.54 -3.14 10.24
N ASN A 31 -5.82 -2.76 10.36
CA ASN A 31 -6.64 -3.08 11.53
C ASN A 31 -7.20 -4.52 11.54
N LEU A 32 -6.96 -5.33 10.50
CA LEU A 32 -7.39 -6.73 10.46
C LEU A 32 -6.54 -7.68 11.34
N GLY A 33 -5.41 -7.21 11.87
CA GLY A 33 -4.82 -7.74 13.11
C GLY A 33 -3.89 -8.96 13.04
N GLU A 34 -3.82 -9.72 11.94
CA GLU A 34 -2.95 -10.91 11.87
C GLU A 34 -1.53 -10.61 11.35
N ASP A 35 -1.41 -10.03 10.15
CA ASP A 35 -0.15 -9.62 9.52
C ASP A 35 -0.31 -8.22 8.92
N ALA A 36 -0.48 -7.25 9.82
CA ALA A 36 -0.74 -5.89 9.41
C ALA A 36 0.40 -5.30 8.56
N ASP A 37 1.65 -5.73 8.78
CA ASP A 37 2.81 -5.27 8.03
C ASP A 37 2.87 -5.87 6.62
N THR A 38 2.72 -7.19 6.46
CA THR A 38 2.74 -7.82 5.12
C THR A 38 1.50 -7.44 4.32
N VAL A 39 0.31 -7.49 4.92
CA VAL A 39 -0.93 -7.11 4.23
C VAL A 39 -0.93 -5.62 3.93
N GLY A 40 -0.48 -4.78 4.86
CA GLY A 40 -0.32 -3.34 4.65
C GLY A 40 0.65 -3.01 3.52
N ALA A 41 1.77 -3.73 3.41
CA ALA A 41 2.74 -3.52 2.32
C ALA A 41 2.19 -3.93 0.95
N VAL A 42 1.49 -5.07 0.86
CA VAL A 42 0.86 -5.54 -0.39
C VAL A 42 -0.27 -4.60 -0.82
N THR A 43 -1.16 -4.25 0.11
CA THR A 43 -2.23 -3.30 -0.13
C THR A 43 -1.69 -1.92 -0.50
N GLY A 44 -0.63 -1.45 0.16
CA GLY A 44 0.04 -0.19 -0.14
C GLY A 44 0.56 -0.09 -1.57
N GLN A 45 1.10 -1.18 -2.11
CA GLN A 45 1.53 -1.24 -3.51
C GLN A 45 0.34 -1.15 -4.48
N LEU A 46 -0.72 -1.93 -4.23
CA LEU A 46 -1.91 -1.95 -5.09
C LEU A 46 -2.66 -0.61 -5.05
N ALA A 47 -2.93 -0.10 -3.86
CA ALA A 47 -3.59 1.19 -3.67
C ALA A 47 -2.72 2.34 -4.19
N GLY A 48 -1.40 2.30 -3.98
CA GLY A 48 -0.47 3.32 -4.49
C GLY A 48 -0.45 3.37 -6.01
N ALA A 49 -0.52 2.22 -6.68
CA ALA A 49 -0.63 2.14 -8.13
C ALA A 49 -2.00 2.63 -8.65
N LEU A 50 -3.08 2.39 -7.91
CA LEU A 50 -4.44 2.77 -8.30
C LEU A 50 -4.75 4.25 -8.08
N TYR A 51 -4.50 4.77 -6.88
CA TYR A 51 -4.83 6.14 -6.49
C TYR A 51 -3.69 7.13 -6.79
N GLY A 52 -2.48 6.64 -7.07
CA GLY A 52 -1.29 7.44 -7.33
C GLY A 52 -0.58 7.91 -6.06
N ALA A 53 0.71 8.23 -6.19
CA ALA A 53 1.56 8.65 -5.08
C ALA A 53 1.08 9.94 -4.38
N SER A 54 0.41 10.83 -5.12
CA SER A 54 -0.16 12.08 -4.57
C SER A 54 -1.37 11.86 -3.65
N ALA A 55 -1.99 10.68 -3.68
CA ALA A 55 -3.10 10.33 -2.79
C ALA A 55 -2.62 9.87 -1.40
N ILE A 56 -1.32 9.61 -1.22
CA ILE A 56 -0.77 9.18 0.07
C ILE A 56 -0.73 10.39 1.01
N PRO A 57 -1.28 10.29 2.24
CA PRO A 57 -1.25 11.39 3.19
C PRO A 57 0.16 11.88 3.48
N GLU A 58 0.41 13.18 3.32
CA GLU A 58 1.72 13.79 3.57
C GLU A 58 2.21 13.57 5.01
N ARG A 59 1.29 13.43 5.97
CA ARG A 59 1.60 13.10 7.36
C ARG A 59 2.16 11.68 7.55
N TRP A 60 1.93 10.76 6.62
CA TRP A 60 2.54 9.43 6.59
C TRP A 60 3.87 9.44 5.83
N LEU A 61 4.00 10.28 4.81
CA LEU A 61 5.24 10.42 4.05
C LEU A 61 6.33 11.16 4.83
N ARG A 62 5.97 12.16 5.64
CA ARG A 62 6.94 12.97 6.42
C ARG A 62 7.83 12.13 7.34
N PRO A 63 7.32 11.17 8.14
CA PRO A 63 8.16 10.31 8.98
C PRO A 63 8.76 9.10 8.22
N LEU A 64 8.43 8.91 6.94
CA LEU A 64 8.88 7.74 6.19
C LEU A 64 10.39 7.75 6.01
N ALA A 65 11.05 6.74 6.59
CA ALA A 65 12.48 6.55 6.43
C ALA A 65 12.86 6.41 4.96
N TRP A 66 13.89 7.16 4.54
CA TRP A 66 14.42 7.14 3.17
C TRP A 66 13.40 7.51 2.08
N ARG A 67 12.35 8.30 2.38
CA ARG A 67 11.36 8.77 1.40
C ARG A 67 11.99 9.21 0.08
N GLU A 68 12.94 10.15 0.13
CA GLU A 68 13.59 10.71 -1.06
C GLU A 68 14.22 9.61 -1.92
N ARG A 69 15.01 8.72 -1.29
CA ARG A 69 15.65 7.59 -1.98
C ARG A 69 14.63 6.62 -2.60
N ILE A 70 13.49 6.39 -1.94
CA ILE A 70 12.43 5.50 -2.45
C ILE A 70 11.78 6.14 -3.69
N VAL A 71 11.50 7.44 -3.64
CA VAL A 71 10.94 8.20 -4.77
C VAL A 71 11.91 8.21 -5.95
N ASP A 72 13.18 8.54 -5.72
CA ASP A 72 14.21 8.56 -6.77
C ASP A 72 14.34 7.19 -7.45
N LEU A 73 14.27 6.11 -6.68
CA LEU A 73 14.32 4.75 -7.22
C LEU A 73 13.06 4.43 -8.04
N ALA A 74 11.88 4.83 -7.57
CA ALA A 74 10.63 4.63 -8.30
C ALA A 74 10.67 5.36 -9.65
N ASP A 75 11.12 6.62 -9.67
CA ASP A 75 11.25 7.42 -10.89
C ASP A 75 12.29 6.81 -11.86
N ALA A 76 13.42 6.34 -11.34
CA ALA A 76 14.45 5.68 -12.15
C ALA A 76 13.98 4.33 -12.74
N LEU A 77 13.09 3.60 -12.05
CA LEU A 77 12.48 2.38 -12.55
C LEU A 77 11.40 2.67 -13.59
N ALA A 78 10.55 3.68 -13.35
CA ALA A 78 9.52 4.11 -14.29
C ALA A 78 10.12 4.62 -15.61
N ALA A 79 11.25 5.34 -15.56
CA ALA A 79 11.96 5.80 -16.74
C ALA A 79 12.64 4.68 -17.57
N LYS A 80 12.73 3.46 -17.02
CA LYS A 80 13.30 2.28 -17.71
C LYS A 80 12.23 1.33 -18.26
N ALA A 81 10.96 1.55 -17.92
CA ALA A 81 9.81 0.78 -18.40
C ALA A 81 9.29 1.35 -19.73
#